data_AF-A0A2M6GE86-F1
#
_entry.id   AF-A0A2M6GE86-F1
#
_cell.length_a   1.000
_cell.length_b   1.000
_cell.length_c   1.000
_cell.angle_alpha   90.00
_cell.angle_beta   90.00
_cell.angle_gamma   90.00
#
_symmetry.space_group_name_H-M   'P 1'
#
loop_
_entity.id
_entity.type
_entity.pdbx_description
1 polymer ?
#
loop_
_entity_poly.entity_id
_entity_poly.type
_entity_poly.pdbx_seq_one_letter_code
_entity_poly.pdbx_strand_id
1 'polypeptide(L)' 'NSSENLYVDKVKLNGKNYSKNWIDHQDIYKGGKLVFDMDKSANKSRGTEEAAYPYSFSDENK' A
#
# COMPACT_ATOMS: atom_id res chain seq x y z
N ASN A 1 -7.28 12.83 -7.77
CA ASN A 1 -6.49 13.41 -6.67
C ASN A 1 -6.95 14.84 -6.48
N SER A 2 -7.33 15.24 -5.27
CA SER A 2 -7.83 16.58 -4.96
C SER A 2 -7.20 17.05 -3.64
N SER A 3 -7.22 18.36 -3.39
CA SER A 3 -6.80 18.93 -2.10
C SER A 3 -7.62 18.43 -0.91
N GLU A 4 -8.79 17.86 -1.17
CA GLU A 4 -9.71 17.33 -0.15
C GLU A 4 -9.48 15.83 0.10
N ASN A 5 -9.10 15.06 -0.92
CA ASN A 5 -8.96 13.60 -0.83
C ASN A 5 -7.50 13.20 -0.64
N LEU A 6 -7.03 13.35 0.60
CA LEU A 6 -5.62 13.18 0.98
C LEU A 6 -5.28 11.74 1.40
N TYR A 7 -6.25 10.93 1.79
CA TYR A 7 -6.01 9.60 2.36
C TYR A 7 -6.16 8.51 1.32
N VAL A 8 -5.31 7.48 1.41
CA VAL A 8 -5.44 6.27 0.58
C VAL A 8 -6.45 5.33 1.25
N ASP A 9 -7.60 5.10 0.62
CA ASP A 9 -8.58 4.12 1.09
C ASP A 9 -8.24 2.71 0.60
N LYS A 10 -7.91 2.56 -0.69
CA LYS A 10 -7.57 1.27 -1.31
C LYS A 10 -6.45 1.42 -2.34
N VAL A 11 -5.70 0.34 -2.54
CA VAL A 11 -4.68 0.25 -3.60
C VAL A 11 -4.89 -1.02 -4.39
N LYS A 12 -4.73 -0.96 -5.70
CA LYS A 12 -4.72 -2.13 -6.59
C LYS A 12 -3.44 -2.17 -7.41
N LEU A 13 -2.75 -3.30 -7.37
CA LEU A 13 -1.61 -3.60 -8.23
C LEU A 13 -2.06 -4.57 -9.32
N ASN A 14 -2.00 -4.15 -10.58
CA ASN A 14 -2.42 -4.94 -11.74
C ASN A 14 -3.84 -5.52 -11.58
N GLY A 15 -4.75 -4.69 -11.05
CA GLY A 15 -6.16 -5.04 -10.82
C GLY A 15 -6.44 -5.83 -9.54
N LYS A 16 -5.41 -6.33 -8.84
CA LYS A 16 -5.56 -7.09 -7.59
C LYS A 16 -5.45 -6.18 -6.38
N ASN A 17 -6.23 -6.46 -5.33
CA ASN A 17 -6.16 -5.71 -4.08
C ASN A 17 -4.75 -5.76 -3.47
N TYR A 18 -4.27 -4.62 -3.01
CA TYR A 18 -2.92 -4.44 -2.51
C TYR A 18 -2.94 -3.74 -1.14
N SER A 19 -2.73 -4.52 -0.08
CA SER A 19 -2.85 -4.05 1.32
C SER A 19 -1.52 -3.67 1.96
N LYS A 20 -0.38 -3.95 1.31
CA LYS A 20 0.95 -3.63 1.85
C LYS A 20 1.21 -2.12 1.82
N ASN A 21 2.04 -1.65 2.76
CA ASN A 21 2.49 -0.26 2.84
C ASN A 21 3.80 0.00 2.11
N TRP A 22 4.28 -0.99 1.35
CA TRP A 22 5.50 -0.94 0.55
C TRP A 22 5.25 -1.62 -0.79
N ILE A 23 6.13 -1.41 -1.77
CA ILE A 23 6.10 -2.09 -3.07
C ILE A 23 7.48 -2.68 -3.36
N ASP A 24 7.51 -3.91 -3.88
CA ASP A 24 8.76 -4.60 -4.18
C ASP A 24 9.43 -4.02 -5.44
N HIS A 25 10.76 -3.99 -5.46
CA HIS A 25 11.51 -3.55 -6.64
C HIS A 25 11.18 -4.38 -7.89
N GLN A 26 10.98 -5.69 -7.76
CA GLN A 26 10.60 -6.55 -8.87
C GLN A 26 9.21 -6.22 -9.41
N ASP A 27 8.27 -5.81 -8.55
CA ASP A 27 6.93 -5.40 -8.98
C ASP A 27 6.97 -4.09 -9.76
N ILE A 28 7.87 -3.17 -9.39
CA ILE A 28 8.16 -1.96 -10.19
C ILE A 28 8.82 -2.36 -11.52
N TYR A 29 9.83 -3.23 -11.48
CA TYR A 29 10.60 -3.64 -12.66
C TYR A 29 9.74 -4.33 -13.73
N LYS A 30 8.78 -5.17 -13.31
CA LYS A 30 7.83 -5.85 -14.23
C LYS A 30 6.88 -4.87 -14.94
N GLY A 31 6.79 -3.62 -14.47
CA GLY A 31 5.83 -2.63 -14.95
C GLY A 31 4.38 -3.01 -14.64
N GLY A 32 3.45 -2.18 -15.10
CA GLY A 32 2.01 -2.41 -14.91
C GLY A 32 1.28 -1.17 -14.39
N LYS A 33 0.22 -1.40 -13.59
CA LYS A 33 -0.65 -0.33 -13.09
C LYS A 33 -0.84 -0.44 -11.58
N LEU A 34 -0.43 0.61 -10.88
CA LEU A 34 -0.74 0.84 -9.47
C LEU A 34 -1.84 1.91 -9.37
N VAL A 35 -3.00 1.54 -8.84
CA VAL A 35 -4.17 2.43 -8.74
C VAL A 35 -4.45 2.72 -7.28
N PHE A 36 -4.55 4.01 -6.96
CA PHE A 36 -4.91 4.50 -5.64
C PHE A 36 -6.33 5.06 -5.66
N ASP A 37 -7.17 4.54 -4.78
CA ASP A 37 -8.48 5.10 -4.50
C ASP A 37 -8.33 6.06 -3.30
N MET A 38 -8.49 7.36 -3.57
CA MET A 38 -8.27 8.43 -2.60
C MET A 38 -9.59 8.85 -1.94
N ASP A 39 -9.53 9.18 -0.64
CA ASP A 39 -10.67 9.58 0.18
C ASP A 39 -10.30 10.80 1.07
N LYS A 40 -11.32 11.56 1.46
CA LYS A 40 -11.23 12.67 2.41
C LYS A 40 -11.03 12.21 3.86
N SER A 41 -11.41 10.98 4.18
CA SER A 41 -11.25 10.39 5.52
C SER A 41 -10.26 9.23 5.53
N ALA A 42 -9.48 9.13 6.60
CA ALA A 42 -8.51 8.05 6.78
C ALA A 42 -9.21 6.70 6.94
N ASN A 43 -8.80 5.71 6.14
CA ASN A 43 -9.13 4.32 6.38
C ASN A 43 -8.20 3.75 7.47
N LYS A 44 -8.71 3.68 8.70
CA LYS A 44 -7.97 3.20 9.88
C LYS A 44 -7.69 1.70 9.90
N SER A 45 -8.27 0.94 8.96
CA SER A 45 -8.07 -0.52 8.85
C SER A 45 -7.05 -0.91 7.78
N ARG A 46 -6.70 0.01 6.87
CA ARG A 46 -5.79 -0.28 5.76
C ARG A 46 -4.35 -0.33 6.28
N GLY A 47 -3.68 -1.45 6.05
CA GLY A 47 -2.23 -1.56 6.26
C GLY A 47 -1.82 -1.60 7.73
N THR A 48 -2.71 -2.06 8.62
CA THR A 48 -2.47 -2.20 10.06
C THR A 48 -2.01 -3.61 10.46
N GLU A 49 -2.16 -4.59 9.57
CA GLU A 49 -1.72 -5.97 9.81
C GLU A 49 -0.20 -6.10 9.68
N GLU A 50 0.42 -7.00 10.44
CA GLU A 50 1.87 -7.22 10.41
C GLU A 50 2.40 -7.52 9.00
N ALA A 51 1.64 -8.27 8.20
CA ALA A 51 1.98 -8.58 6.81
C ALA A 51 2.05 -7.35 5.87
N ALA A 52 1.52 -6.20 6.30
CA ALA A 52 1.57 -4.95 5.55
C ALA A 52 2.80 -4.10 5.86
N TYR A 53 3.51 -4.40 6.94
CA TYR A 53 4.70 -3.66 7.35
C TYR A 53 5.85 -3.84 6.35
N PRO A 54 6.68 -2.80 6.15
CA PRO A 54 7.92 -2.97 5.41
C PRO A 54 8.91 -3.81 6.24
N TYR A 55 9.92 -4.32 5.54
CA TYR A 55 11.02 -5.04 6.19
C TYR A 55 11.72 -4.19 7.26
N SER A 56 12.10 -4.86 8.36
CA SER A 56 12.91 -4.32 9.44
C SER A 56 13.87 -5.40 9.94
N PHE A 57 15.16 -5.08 10.07
CA PHE A 57 16.18 -6.05 10.49
C PHE A 57 15.94 -6.60 11.90
N SER A 58 15.32 -5.81 12.78
CA SER A 58 14.99 -6.26 14.13
C SER A 58 13.88 -7.32 14.18
N ASP A 59 13.02 -7.39 13.16
CA ASP A 59 11.97 -8.41 13.07
C ASP A 59 12.48 -9.71 12.44
N GLU A 60 13.54 -9.65 11.63
CA GLU A 60 14.16 -10.82 11.02
C GLU A 60 14.94 -11.68 12.04
N ASN A 61 15.50 -11.06 13.09
CA ASN A 61 16.36 -11.73 14.08
C ASN A 61 15.62 -12.13 15.37
N LYS A 62 14.28 -12.26 15.33
CA LYS A 62 13.46 -12.69 16.47
C LYS A 62 13.33 -14.20 16.58
#